data_AF-A0A7S0BRG0-F1
#
_entry.id   AF-A0A7S0BRG0-F1
#
_cell.length_a   1.000
_cell.length_b   1.000
_cell.length_c   1.000
_cell.angle_alpha   90.00
_cell.angle_beta   90.00
_cell.angle_gamma   90.00
#
_symmetry.space_group_name_H-M   'P 1'
#
loop_
_entity.id
_entity.type
_entity.pdbx_description
1 polymer ?
#
loop_
_entity_poly.entity_id
_entity_poly.type
_entity_poly.pdbx_seq_one_letter_code
_entity_poly.pdbx_strand_id
1 'polypeptide(L)'
;MYKGEHSYPYVVADIYDYEFMLISELDFDLVVFHPYRALMRYCSGSPLNSILRAAWAMVNDSYRTDVCMNYPPYLIAFACIYMAGTLDNMDMDAWMVKMNIEPGQLSEVIRTISSVYEPGKSGKETSTPQLGEALETKLQARFAERQKRKQKQRQGKDRSTEQWSRKDKGATE
;
A
#
# COMPACT_ATOMS: atom_id res chain seq x y z
N MET A 1 4.25 22.74 -22.58
CA MET A 1 4.79 22.86 -23.95
C MET A 1 5.99 21.95 -24.04
N TYR A 2 5.89 20.85 -24.79
CA TYR A 2 6.97 19.89 -24.99
C TYR A 2 8.19 20.59 -25.61
N LYS A 3 9.37 20.40 -25.00
CA LYS A 3 10.67 20.85 -25.53
C LYS A 3 11.45 19.62 -26.02
N GLY A 4 11.06 19.09 -27.17
CA GLY A 4 11.79 18.08 -27.93
C GLY A 4 11.60 18.37 -29.41
N GLU A 5 12.58 18.00 -30.25
CA GLU A 5 12.59 18.30 -31.70
C GLU A 5 11.47 17.60 -32.50
N HIS A 6 10.69 16.73 -31.86
CA HIS A 6 9.53 16.10 -32.47
C HIS A 6 8.25 16.83 -32.08
N SER A 7 7.73 17.63 -33.02
CA SER A 7 6.37 18.17 -32.94
C SER A 7 5.36 17.02 -32.96
N TYR A 8 4.29 17.12 -32.16
CA TYR A 8 3.17 16.17 -32.19
C TYR A 8 2.66 16.05 -33.64
N PRO A 9 2.83 14.89 -34.30
CA PRO A 9 2.65 14.78 -35.75
C PRO A 9 1.21 14.42 -36.16
N TYR A 10 0.33 14.17 -35.19
CA TYR A 10 -1.02 13.67 -35.43
C TYR A 10 -2.02 14.80 -35.62
N VAL A 11 -2.97 14.59 -36.53
CA VAL A 11 -4.05 15.51 -36.86
C VAL A 11 -5.33 15.04 -36.16
N VAL A 12 -6.34 15.91 -36.08
CA VAL A 12 -7.63 15.59 -35.45
C VAL A 12 -8.31 14.36 -36.09
N ALA A 13 -8.12 14.15 -37.41
CA ALA A 13 -8.63 12.97 -38.10
C ALA A 13 -8.07 11.66 -37.51
N ASP A 14 -6.77 11.62 -37.21
CA ASP A 14 -6.14 10.45 -36.60
C ASP A 14 -6.75 10.16 -35.21
N ILE A 15 -7.07 11.21 -34.43
CA ILE A 15 -7.69 11.05 -33.11
C ILE A 15 -9.07 10.37 -33.22
N TYR A 16 -9.89 10.74 -34.20
CA TYR A 16 -11.21 10.12 -34.38
C TYR A 16 -11.10 8.64 -34.79
N ASP A 17 -10.17 8.32 -35.68
CA ASP A 17 -9.93 6.94 -36.10
C ASP A 17 -9.49 6.08 -34.89
N TYR A 18 -8.56 6.59 -34.07
CA TYR A 18 -8.12 5.89 -32.87
C TYR A 18 -9.16 5.87 -31.75
N GLU A 19 -10.01 6.88 -31.61
CA GLU A 19 -11.14 6.89 -30.67
C GLU A 19 -12.10 5.74 -30.98
N PHE A 20 -12.49 5.58 -32.25
CA PHE A 20 -13.37 4.50 -32.68
C PHE A 20 -12.73 3.13 -32.47
N MET A 21 -11.43 2.98 -32.81
CA MET A 21 -10.69 1.74 -32.56
C MET A 21 -10.62 1.40 -31.06
N LEU A 22 -10.33 2.38 -30.21
CA LEU A 22 -10.21 2.17 -28.76
C LEU A 22 -11.54 1.75 -28.14
N ILE A 23 -12.64 2.41 -28.49
CA ILE A 23 -13.98 2.07 -27.97
C ILE A 23 -14.38 0.66 -28.40
N SER A 24 -14.09 0.29 -29.65
CA SER A 24 -14.35 -1.06 -30.16
C SER A 24 -13.54 -2.13 -29.43
N GLU A 25 -12.27 -1.86 -29.12
CA GLU A 25 -11.40 -2.83 -28.43
C GLU A 25 -11.76 -2.99 -26.95
N LEU A 26 -12.28 -1.93 -26.32
CA LEU A 26 -12.78 -1.96 -24.94
C LEU A 26 -14.17 -2.59 -24.80
N ASP A 27 -14.77 -3.09 -25.89
CA ASP A 27 -16.14 -3.63 -25.91
C ASP A 27 -17.17 -2.68 -25.27
N PHE A 28 -16.97 -1.36 -25.45
CA PHE A 28 -17.78 -0.29 -24.86
C PHE A 28 -17.81 -0.24 -23.31
N ASP A 29 -16.90 -0.93 -22.62
CA ASP A 29 -16.72 -0.85 -21.16
C ASP A 29 -15.97 0.44 -20.75
N LEU A 30 -16.70 1.56 -20.70
CA LEU A 30 -16.12 2.89 -20.43
C LEU A 30 -16.18 3.32 -18.95
N VAL A 31 -16.80 2.52 -18.07
CA VAL A 31 -17.00 2.88 -16.66
C VAL A 31 -15.86 2.32 -15.80
N VAL A 32 -14.97 3.19 -15.36
CA VAL A 32 -13.83 2.83 -14.50
C VAL A 32 -14.08 3.24 -13.05
N PHE A 33 -13.92 2.29 -12.12
CA PHE A 33 -13.99 2.55 -10.69
C PHE A 33 -12.61 2.91 -10.14
N HIS A 34 -12.48 4.10 -9.57
CA HIS A 34 -11.20 4.59 -9.04
C HIS A 34 -11.09 4.50 -7.50
N PRO A 35 -9.89 4.22 -6.94
CA PRO A 35 -9.63 4.09 -5.50
C PRO A 35 -9.89 5.36 -4.68
N TYR A 36 -9.87 6.56 -5.28
CA TYR A 36 -10.05 7.83 -4.56
C TYR A 36 -11.34 7.91 -3.75
N ARG A 37 -12.43 7.35 -4.27
CA ARG A 37 -13.72 7.36 -3.57
C ARG A 37 -13.68 6.52 -2.30
N ALA A 38 -13.01 5.37 -2.34
CA ALA A 38 -12.81 4.52 -1.18
C ALA A 38 -11.86 5.17 -0.17
N LEU A 39 -10.76 5.77 -0.65
CA LEU A 39 -9.80 6.52 0.16
C LEU A 39 -10.50 7.61 1.00
N MET A 40 -11.30 8.46 0.35
CA MET A 40 -12.02 9.54 1.03
C MET A 40 -13.00 9.00 2.07
N ARG A 41 -13.67 7.88 1.78
CA ARG A 41 -14.61 7.24 2.71
C ARG A 41 -13.91 6.63 3.94
N TYR A 42 -12.68 6.16 3.79
CA TYR A 42 -11.89 5.64 4.91
C TYR A 42 -11.30 6.74 5.77
N CYS A 43 -10.88 7.86 5.18
CA CYS A 43 -10.33 9.01 5.90
C CYS A 43 -11.40 9.92 6.51
N SER A 44 -12.65 9.87 6.03
CA SER A 44 -13.74 10.70 6.57
C SER A 44 -14.08 10.32 8.02
N GLY A 45 -13.88 11.25 8.96
CA GLY A 45 -14.27 11.08 10.38
C GLY A 45 -13.32 10.23 11.23
N SER A 46 -12.10 9.97 10.76
CA SER A 46 -11.09 9.13 11.42
C SER A 46 -9.80 9.93 11.69
N PRO A 47 -8.95 9.55 12.66
CA PRO A 47 -7.60 10.12 12.79
C PRO A 47 -6.73 9.98 11.52
N LEU A 48 -7.18 9.16 10.55
CA LEU A 48 -6.52 8.94 9.26
C LEU A 48 -6.54 10.16 8.32
N ASN A 49 -7.15 11.28 8.71
CA ASN A 49 -7.07 12.51 7.92
C ASN A 49 -5.65 13.09 7.87
N SER A 50 -4.81 12.85 8.88
CA SER A 50 -3.40 13.30 8.88
C SER A 50 -2.60 12.67 7.74
N ILE A 51 -2.90 11.41 7.41
CA ILE A 51 -2.18 10.63 6.38
C ILE A 51 -2.84 10.72 5.00
N LEU A 52 -3.99 11.40 4.86
CA LEU A 52 -4.76 11.47 3.61
C LEU A 52 -3.90 11.96 2.44
N ARG A 53 -3.11 13.02 2.64
CA ARG A 53 -2.27 13.58 1.58
C ARG A 53 -1.20 12.59 1.11
N ALA A 54 -0.58 11.85 2.03
CA ALA A 54 0.42 10.85 1.71
C ALA A 54 -0.22 9.63 1.00
N ALA A 55 -1.35 9.15 1.52
CA ALA A 55 -2.11 8.06 0.91
C ALA A 55 -2.60 8.43 -0.50
N TRP A 56 -3.04 9.68 -0.71
CA TRP A 56 -3.45 10.17 -2.03
C TRP A 56 -2.30 10.16 -3.04
N ALA A 57 -1.10 10.59 -2.63
CA ALA A 57 0.09 10.52 -3.48
C ALA A 57 0.42 9.06 -3.87
N MET A 58 0.37 8.14 -2.91
CA MET A 58 0.57 6.70 -3.18
C MET A 58 -0.49 6.10 -4.10
N VAL A 59 -1.75 6.56 -4.01
CA VAL A 59 -2.79 6.17 -4.96
C VAL A 59 -2.44 6.63 -6.37
N ASN A 60 -1.94 7.85 -6.55
CA ASN A 60 -1.48 8.32 -7.87
C ASN A 60 -0.34 7.44 -8.41
N ASP A 61 0.60 7.07 -7.55
CA ASP A 61 1.75 6.24 -7.94
C ASP A 61 1.33 4.79 -8.23
N SER A 62 0.22 4.31 -7.67
CA SER A 62 -0.31 2.96 -7.95
C SER A 62 -0.64 2.75 -9.43
N TYR A 63 -1.01 3.80 -10.18
CA TYR A 63 -1.26 3.73 -11.62
C TYR A 63 0.00 3.54 -12.47
N ARG A 64 1.20 3.63 -11.88
CA ARG A 64 2.46 3.24 -12.53
C ARG A 64 2.66 1.73 -12.55
N THR A 65 1.73 0.97 -11.96
CA THR A 65 1.74 -0.50 -11.88
C THR A 65 0.45 -1.06 -12.45
N ASP A 66 0.37 -2.39 -12.53
CA ASP A 66 -0.78 -3.16 -13.01
C ASP A 66 -1.83 -3.45 -11.92
N VAL A 67 -1.69 -2.90 -10.71
CA VAL A 67 -2.61 -3.18 -9.60
C VAL A 67 -4.06 -2.78 -9.88
N CYS A 68 -4.31 -1.79 -10.73
CA CYS A 68 -5.65 -1.36 -11.11
C CYS A 68 -6.40 -2.41 -11.96
N MET A 69 -5.68 -3.32 -12.62
CA MET A 69 -6.26 -4.41 -13.39
C MET A 69 -6.41 -5.68 -12.55
N ASN A 70 -5.54 -5.87 -11.56
CA ASN A 70 -5.49 -7.10 -10.76
C ASN A 70 -6.35 -7.06 -9.49
N TYR A 71 -6.67 -5.87 -8.96
CA TYR A 71 -7.30 -5.71 -7.65
C TYR A 71 -8.45 -4.71 -7.64
N PRO A 72 -9.45 -4.90 -6.77
CA PRO A 72 -10.57 -3.98 -6.66
C PRO A 72 -10.13 -2.64 -6.04
N PRO A 73 -10.76 -1.50 -6.43
CA PRO A 73 -10.31 -0.16 -6.03
C PRO A 73 -10.30 0.09 -4.52
N TYR A 74 -11.20 -0.55 -3.76
CA TYR A 74 -11.25 -0.41 -2.31
C TYR A 74 -10.01 -1.01 -1.62
N LEU A 75 -9.45 -2.08 -2.19
CA LEU A 75 -8.28 -2.76 -1.66
C LEU A 75 -7.00 -1.95 -1.94
N ILE A 76 -6.90 -1.38 -3.13
CA ILE A 76 -5.82 -0.46 -3.51
C ILE A 76 -5.81 0.77 -2.58
N ALA A 77 -6.98 1.39 -2.37
CA ALA A 77 -7.11 2.51 -1.44
C ALA A 77 -6.68 2.13 -0.02
N PHE A 78 -7.08 0.94 0.45
CA PHE A 78 -6.68 0.45 1.76
C PHE A 78 -5.17 0.22 1.87
N ALA A 79 -4.54 -0.38 0.84
CA ALA A 79 -3.10 -0.59 0.78
C ALA A 79 -2.33 0.74 0.87
N CYS A 80 -2.75 1.76 0.12
CA CYS A 80 -2.15 3.10 0.18
C CYS A 80 -2.28 3.74 1.57
N ILE A 81 -3.44 3.61 2.21
CA ILE A 81 -3.63 4.10 3.60
C ILE A 81 -2.74 3.33 4.57
N TYR A 82 -2.63 2.01 4.42
CA TYR A 82 -1.81 1.17 5.28
C TYR A 82 -0.32 1.52 5.16
N MET A 83 0.18 1.77 3.94
CA MET A 83 1.54 2.23 3.70
C MET A 83 1.77 3.63 4.30
N ALA A 84 0.86 4.58 4.06
CA ALA A 84 0.96 5.93 4.61
C ALA A 84 0.90 5.96 6.15
N GLY A 85 -0.01 5.19 6.75
CA GLY A 85 -0.09 5.02 8.21
C GLY A 85 1.17 4.35 8.78
N THR A 86 1.79 3.45 8.03
CA THR A 86 3.06 2.84 8.42
C THR A 86 4.23 3.84 8.36
N LEU A 87 4.25 4.76 7.40
CA LEU A 87 5.21 5.86 7.37
C LEU A 87 5.05 6.83 8.55
N ASP A 88 3.82 7.06 8.97
CA ASP A 88 3.46 7.97 10.06
C ASP A 88 3.49 7.29 11.45
N ASN A 89 4.02 6.07 11.54
CA ASN A 89 4.11 5.25 12.76
C ASN A 89 2.75 4.92 13.44
N MET A 90 1.63 5.01 12.72
CA MET A 90 0.28 4.71 13.23
C MET A 90 0.02 3.21 13.29
N ASP A 91 -0.52 2.69 14.39
CA ASP A 91 -0.88 1.26 14.50
C ASP A 91 -2.09 0.90 13.62
N MET A 92 -1.82 0.27 12.48
CA MET A 92 -2.82 -0.11 11.48
C MET A 92 -3.29 -1.56 11.62
N ASP A 93 -2.71 -2.36 12.53
CA ASP A 93 -3.05 -3.78 12.71
C ASP A 93 -4.50 -3.92 13.22
N ALA A 94 -4.90 -3.10 14.19
CA ALA A 94 -6.27 -3.10 14.72
C ALA A 94 -7.30 -2.69 13.65
N TRP A 95 -6.92 -1.75 12.78
CA TRP A 95 -7.78 -1.28 11.69
C TRP A 95 -7.92 -2.33 10.58
N MET A 96 -6.86 -3.07 10.27
CA MET A 96 -6.91 -4.20 9.33
C MET A 96 -7.86 -5.30 9.79
N VAL A 97 -7.82 -5.66 11.09
CA VAL A 97 -8.75 -6.64 11.67
C VAL A 97 -10.20 -6.13 11.58
N LYS A 98 -10.43 -4.85 11.87
CA LYS A 98 -11.76 -4.23 11.79
C LYS A 98 -12.36 -4.31 10.38
N MET A 99 -11.53 -4.20 9.35
CA MET A 99 -11.98 -4.18 7.96
C MET A 99 -12.09 -5.59 7.34
N ASN A 100 -11.72 -6.64 8.08
CA ASN A 100 -11.76 -8.04 7.62
C ASN A 100 -11.06 -8.26 6.26
N ILE A 101 -9.91 -7.63 6.07
CA ILE A 101 -9.12 -7.75 4.84
C ILE A 101 -8.08 -8.86 5.00
N GLU A 102 -7.97 -9.73 3.99
CA GLU A 102 -7.00 -10.81 3.99
C GLU A 102 -5.56 -10.26 3.88
N PRO A 103 -4.65 -10.63 4.81
CA PRO A 103 -3.30 -10.08 4.83
C PRO A 103 -2.45 -10.51 3.62
N GLY A 104 -2.76 -11.66 3.00
CA GLY A 104 -2.08 -12.15 1.80
C GLY A 104 -2.24 -11.20 0.63
N GLN A 105 -3.48 -10.95 0.22
CA GLN A 105 -3.80 -10.02 -0.87
C GLN A 105 -3.27 -8.60 -0.60
N LEU A 106 -3.42 -8.12 0.64
CA LEU A 106 -2.92 -6.81 1.02
C LEU A 106 -1.40 -6.70 0.87
N SER A 107 -0.66 -7.71 1.31
CA SER A 107 0.81 -7.72 1.23
C SER A 107 1.31 -7.70 -0.21
N GLU A 108 0.58 -8.35 -1.12
CA GLU A 108 0.90 -8.39 -2.54
C GLU A 108 0.70 -7.01 -3.18
N VAL A 109 -0.45 -6.37 -2.95
CA VAL A 109 -0.73 -5.01 -3.44
C VAL A 109 0.30 -4.02 -2.92
N ILE A 110 0.62 -4.07 -1.63
CA ILE A 110 1.63 -3.21 -1.00
C ILE A 110 2.99 -3.44 -1.68
N ARG A 111 3.40 -4.70 -1.91
CA ARG A 111 4.66 -5.03 -2.55
C ARG A 111 4.72 -4.47 -3.98
N THR A 112 3.64 -4.62 -4.75
CA THR A 112 3.59 -4.12 -6.13
C THR A 112 3.71 -2.60 -6.17
N ILE A 113 2.98 -1.87 -5.32
CA ILE A 113 3.10 -0.40 -5.26
C ILE A 113 4.46 0.02 -4.71
N SER A 114 5.00 -0.69 -3.72
CA SER A 114 6.33 -0.40 -3.15
C SER A 114 7.44 -0.54 -4.19
N SER A 115 7.29 -1.46 -5.15
CA SER A 115 8.27 -1.69 -6.22
C SER A 115 8.52 -0.47 -7.12
N VAL A 116 7.56 0.48 -7.16
CA VAL A 116 7.72 1.77 -7.87
C VAL A 116 8.78 2.64 -7.23
N TYR A 117 8.99 2.46 -5.93
CA TYR A 117 9.89 3.28 -5.13
C TYR A 117 11.29 2.67 -4.95
N GLU A 118 11.55 1.47 -5.48
CA GLU A 118 12.87 0.85 -5.46
C GLU A 118 13.87 1.70 -6.29
N PRO A 119 15.01 2.12 -5.70
CA PRO A 119 16.01 2.94 -6.39
C PRO A 119 16.72 2.12 -7.48
N GLY A 120 16.21 2.18 -8.71
CA GLY A 120 16.83 1.53 -9.87
C GLY A 120 15.89 1.17 -11.02
N LYS A 121 14.57 1.15 -10.80
CA LYS A 121 13.57 0.81 -11.84
C LYS A 121 12.86 2.03 -12.45
N SER A 122 12.91 3.19 -11.82
CA SER A 122 12.32 4.41 -12.39
C SER A 122 13.23 4.96 -13.49
N GLY A 123 12.83 4.76 -14.75
CA GLY A 123 13.27 5.61 -15.86
C GLY A 123 13.18 7.08 -15.43
N LYS A 124 14.18 7.87 -15.82
CA LYS A 124 14.46 9.24 -15.36
C LYS A 124 13.29 10.22 -15.59
N GLU A 125 12.17 10.14 -14.86
CA GLU A 125 11.08 11.11 -14.96
C GLU A 125 10.18 11.08 -13.71
N THR A 126 10.62 11.78 -12.66
CA THR A 126 9.83 12.34 -11.52
C THR A 126 9.20 11.32 -10.53
N SER A 127 9.20 11.50 -9.20
CA SER A 127 9.50 12.60 -8.28
C SER A 127 9.87 11.99 -6.91
N THR A 128 10.76 12.63 -6.15
CA THR A 128 11.20 12.28 -4.77
C THR A 128 11.82 10.87 -4.53
N PRO A 129 13.10 10.68 -4.88
CA PRO A 129 13.89 9.48 -4.51
C PRO A 129 13.92 9.19 -2.99
N GLN A 130 13.74 10.23 -2.17
CA GLN A 130 13.84 10.15 -0.70
C GLN A 130 12.64 9.45 -0.04
N LEU A 131 11.49 9.37 -0.71
CA LEU A 131 10.29 8.77 -0.12
C LEU A 131 10.36 7.23 -0.12
N GLY A 132 10.96 6.65 -1.16
CA GLY A 132 11.11 5.20 -1.29
C GLY A 132 12.04 4.59 -0.26
N GLU A 133 13.23 5.16 -0.14
CA GLU A 133 14.24 4.71 0.84
C GLU A 133 13.73 4.86 2.29
N ALA A 134 13.00 5.95 2.58
CA ALA A 134 12.37 6.17 3.87
C ALA A 134 11.21 5.18 4.15
N LEU A 135 10.45 4.79 3.12
CA LEU A 135 9.35 3.83 3.22
C LEU A 135 9.86 2.42 3.49
N GLU A 136 10.87 1.97 2.75
CA GLU A 136 11.46 0.64 2.94
C GLU A 136 12.12 0.50 4.32
N THR A 137 12.91 1.51 4.73
CA THR A 137 13.57 1.50 6.05
C THR A 137 12.56 1.45 7.18
N LYS A 138 11.46 2.22 7.09
CA LYS A 138 10.40 2.22 8.10
C LYS A 138 9.60 0.93 8.11
N LEU A 139 9.25 0.38 6.94
CA LEU A 139 8.54 -0.90 6.83
C LEU A 139 9.37 -2.03 7.44
N GLN A 140 10.66 -2.14 7.09
CA GLN A 140 11.56 -3.17 7.61
C GLN A 140 11.78 -3.04 9.12
N ALA A 141 11.98 -1.81 9.63
CA ALA A 141 12.09 -1.55 11.07
C ALA A 141 10.83 -2.03 11.82
N ARG A 142 9.65 -1.77 11.26
CA ARG A 142 8.37 -2.16 11.84
C ARG A 142 8.14 -3.67 11.84
N PHE A 143 8.51 -4.35 10.74
CA PHE A 143 8.48 -5.80 10.68
C PHE A 143 9.45 -6.43 11.69
N ALA A 144 10.64 -5.86 11.87
CA ALA A 144 11.62 -6.31 12.86
C ALA A 144 11.14 -6.10 14.32
N GLU A 145 10.50 -4.96 14.63
CA GLU A 145 9.89 -4.72 15.94
C GLU A 145 8.75 -5.70 16.24
N ARG A 146 7.93 -6.03 15.23
CA ARG A 146 6.84 -7.00 15.35
C ARG A 146 7.36 -8.40 15.68
N GLN A 147 8.47 -8.82 15.08
CA GLN A 147 9.14 -10.09 15.40
C GLN A 147 9.72 -10.08 16.81
N LYS A 148 10.39 -8.99 17.22
CA LYS A 148 10.91 -8.83 18.58
C LYS A 148 9.80 -8.87 19.63
N ARG A 149 8.66 -8.21 19.40
CA ARG A 149 7.47 -8.26 20.29
C ARG A 149 6.92 -9.68 20.43
N LYS A 150 6.78 -10.42 19.32
CA LYS A 150 6.34 -11.82 19.32
C LYS A 150 7.32 -12.74 20.07
N GLN A 151 8.63 -12.53 19.92
CA GLN A 151 9.66 -13.32 20.59
C GLN A 151 9.76 -13.01 22.09
N LYS A 152 9.57 -11.74 22.48
CA LYS A 152 9.52 -11.32 23.89
C LYS A 152 8.27 -11.85 24.60
N GLN A 153 7.13 -11.90 23.90
CA GLN A 153 5.90 -12.52 24.43
C GLN A 153 6.04 -14.05 24.56
N ARG A 154 6.71 -14.73 23.63
CA ARG A 154 7.03 -16.17 23.76
C ARG A 154 7.96 -16.45 24.94
N GLN A 155 9.07 -15.71 25.06
CA GLN A 155 9.99 -15.84 26.20
C GLN A 155 9.36 -15.48 27.56
N GLY A 156 8.47 -14.50 27.60
CA GLY A 156 7.72 -14.16 28.82
C GLY A 156 6.72 -15.25 29.23
N LYS A 157 6.10 -15.90 28.25
CA LYS A 157 5.20 -17.03 28.47
C LYS A 157 5.97 -18.27 28.96
N ASP A 158 7.12 -18.56 28.35
CA ASP A 158 7.99 -19.69 28.73
C ASP A 158 8.55 -19.53 30.16
N ARG A 159 9.02 -18.32 30.53
CA ARG A 159 9.46 -18.03 31.91
C ARG A 159 8.33 -18.11 32.94
N SER A 160 7.12 -17.69 32.56
CA SER A 160 5.95 -17.76 33.44
C SER A 160 5.49 -19.22 33.66
N THR A 161 5.56 -20.06 32.62
CA THR A 161 5.28 -21.51 32.73
C THR A 161 6.35 -22.25 33.53
N GLU A 162 7.63 -21.89 33.39
CA GLU A 162 8.72 -22.44 34.22
C GLU A 162 8.57 -22.06 35.70
N GLN A 163 8.09 -20.83 35.98
CA GLN A 163 7.90 -20.34 37.34
C GLN A 163 6.68 -20.97 38.03
N TRP A 164 5.60 -21.26 37.30
CA TRP A 164 4.47 -22.06 37.81
C TRP A 164 4.88 -23.51 38.08
N SER A 165 5.62 -24.14 37.15
CA SER A 165 6.08 -25.54 37.32
C SER A 165 7.07 -25.72 38.49
N ARG A 166 7.84 -24.68 38.85
CA ARG A 166 8.69 -24.70 40.06
C ARG A 166 7.91 -24.53 41.37
N LYS A 167 6.83 -23.75 41.37
CA LYS A 167 5.98 -23.56 42.56
C LYS A 167 5.19 -24.82 42.90
N ASP A 168 4.73 -25.56 41.91
CA ASP A 168 3.96 -26.79 42.12
C ASP A 168 4.82 -27.94 42.67
N LYS A 169 6.13 -27.94 42.41
CA LYS A 169 7.09 -28.93 42.95
C LYS A 169 7.55 -28.65 44.39
N GLY A 170 7.29 -27.45 44.93
CA GLY A 170 7.67 -27.07 46.29
C GLY A 170 6.56 -27.21 47.32
N ALA A 171 5.39 -27.74 46.94
CA ALA A 171 4.21 -27.89 47.80
C ALA A 171 3.90 -29.36 48.18
N THR A 172 4.80 -30.29 47.87
CA THR A 172 4.65 -31.74 48.11
C THR A 172 5.65 -32.33 49.11
N GLU A 173 6.34 -31.51 49.90
CA GLU A 173 7.17 -31.94 51.04
C GLU A 173 6.65 -31.39 52.36
#